data_AF-J9DXZ2-F1
#
_entry.id   AF-J9DXZ2-F1
#
_cell.length_a   1.000
_cell.length_b   1.000
_cell.length_c   1.000
_cell.angle_alpha   90.00
_cell.angle_beta   90.00
_cell.angle_gamma   90.00
#
_symmetry.space_group_name_H-M   'P 1'
#
loop_
_entity.id
_entity.type
_entity.pdbx_description
1 polymer ?
#
loop_
_entity_poly.entity_id
_entity_poly.type
_entity_poly.pdbx_seq_one_letter_code
_entity_poly.pdbx_strand_id
1 'polypeptide(L)'
;HVRDSVELIEEKIALDVLNGKHSNLERFLSELVTTVDIVSDDHIRALQSANLSDPISISRCCAAARALQAYSAAKVNPSVHLMVSYKERTERLNHLTDCFIEKLIAHMSALFSNLNDLTEVSDWHEIAVRKQSERFHALRPFSDLMGWLKSVRPAVYQTLIQRYVQNTKLIYKKEFERFFEGVNGELSKIVDFERRTTFRGSETMKSTAEKSLHAESKVDSKEVIRLVEVVLGEVGPVVESEQKFCTRFFHMAGDLLVALETQSTSSGDSGIMGKNVEKQITDQVRAILSPLFESLHDHFDKFIKSCCQLQQPFVFVLFVFLSNKAPSLQDASSYFSVMVFGRLVVLVKRQMDAYL
;
A
#
# COMPACT_ATOMS: atom_id res chain seq x y z
N HIS A 1 -80.06 -25.01 2.75
CA HIS A 1 -79.37 -25.05 1.45
C HIS A 1 -78.55 -23.81 1.14
N VAL A 2 -79.14 -22.60 1.03
CA VAL A 2 -78.35 -21.36 0.81
C VAL A 2 -77.46 -21.03 2.01
N ARG A 3 -77.99 -21.16 3.23
CA ARG A 3 -77.23 -20.95 4.47
C ARG A 3 -76.06 -21.92 4.62
N ASP A 4 -76.28 -23.21 4.38
CA ASP A 4 -75.22 -24.23 4.41
C ASP A 4 -74.15 -23.99 3.33
N SER A 5 -74.53 -23.40 2.18
CA SER A 5 -73.59 -23.04 1.10
C SER A 5 -72.73 -21.82 1.47
N VAL A 6 -73.30 -20.85 2.20
CA VAL A 6 -72.56 -19.68 2.71
C VAL A 6 -71.58 -20.11 3.80
N GLU A 7 -71.99 -21.00 4.70
CA GLU A 7 -71.14 -21.54 5.77
C GLU A 7 -69.94 -22.32 5.22
N LEU A 8 -70.13 -23.12 4.17
CA LEU A 8 -69.04 -23.80 3.44
C LEU A 8 -68.08 -22.84 2.72
N ILE A 9 -68.59 -21.70 2.22
CA ILE A 9 -67.76 -20.68 1.56
C ILE A 9 -66.94 -19.92 2.62
N GLU A 10 -67.53 -19.58 3.76
CA GLU A 10 -66.84 -18.94 4.87
C GLU A 10 -65.73 -19.85 5.44
N GLU A 11 -66.01 -21.15 5.62
CA GLU A 11 -65.03 -22.14 6.05
C GLU A 11 -63.88 -22.29 5.03
N LYS A 12 -64.19 -22.31 3.73
CA LYS A 12 -63.19 -22.35 2.67
C LYS A 12 -62.30 -21.10 2.65
N ILE A 13 -62.89 -19.90 2.81
CA ILE A 13 -62.13 -18.64 2.88
C ILE A 13 -61.25 -18.63 4.13
N ALA A 14 -61.74 -19.12 5.27
CA ALA A 14 -60.95 -19.24 6.50
C ALA A 14 -59.76 -20.21 6.32
N LEU A 15 -59.97 -21.34 5.64
CA LEU A 15 -58.92 -22.30 5.28
C LEU A 15 -57.90 -21.70 4.31
N ASP A 16 -58.34 -20.96 3.30
CA ASP A 16 -57.45 -20.31 2.33
C ASP A 16 -56.61 -19.22 3.00
N VAL A 17 -57.18 -18.45 3.93
CA VAL A 17 -56.45 -17.47 4.76
C VAL A 17 -55.46 -18.16 5.70
N LEU A 18 -55.84 -19.29 6.31
CA LEU A 18 -54.96 -20.06 7.18
C LEU A 18 -53.78 -20.67 6.41
N ASN A 19 -54.04 -21.26 5.24
CA ASN A 19 -53.02 -21.79 4.34
C ASN A 19 -52.07 -20.67 3.82
N GLY A 20 -52.62 -19.49 3.55
CA GLY A 20 -51.84 -18.30 3.24
C GLY A 20 -50.94 -17.84 4.40
N LYS A 21 -51.40 -17.94 5.65
CA LYS A 21 -50.57 -17.63 6.82
C LYS A 21 -49.48 -18.69 7.05
N HIS A 22 -49.79 -19.96 6.87
CA HIS A 22 -48.83 -21.06 7.01
C HIS A 22 -47.70 -20.96 5.97
N SER A 23 -48.04 -20.76 4.70
CA SER A 23 -47.04 -20.58 3.63
C SER A 23 -46.15 -19.34 3.86
N ASN A 24 -46.72 -18.25 4.38
CA ASN A 24 -45.93 -17.07 4.76
C ASN A 24 -44.99 -17.34 5.95
N LEU A 25 -45.44 -18.11 6.95
CA LEU A 25 -44.62 -18.50 8.08
C LEU A 25 -43.50 -19.45 7.67
N GLU A 26 -43.78 -20.44 6.83
CA GLU A 26 -42.78 -21.36 6.28
C GLU A 26 -41.70 -20.62 5.48
N ARG A 27 -42.11 -19.64 4.66
CA ARG A 27 -41.18 -18.78 3.93
C ARG A 27 -40.30 -17.97 4.88
N PHE A 28 -40.88 -17.38 5.92
CA PHE A 28 -40.15 -16.61 6.93
C PHE A 28 -39.17 -17.48 7.73
N LEU A 29 -39.59 -18.66 8.17
CA LEU A 29 -38.72 -19.60 8.89
C LEU A 29 -37.59 -20.11 8.00
N SER A 30 -37.86 -20.37 6.71
CA SER A 30 -36.83 -20.75 5.75
C SER A 30 -35.79 -19.63 5.55
N GLU A 31 -36.25 -18.38 5.45
CA GLU A 31 -35.38 -17.20 5.37
C GLU A 31 -34.54 -17.00 6.65
N LEU A 32 -35.12 -17.26 7.82
CA LEU A 32 -34.40 -17.21 9.09
C LEU A 32 -33.35 -18.33 9.21
N VAL A 33 -33.69 -19.56 8.85
CA VAL A 33 -32.76 -20.70 8.90
C VAL A 33 -31.60 -20.45 7.93
N THR A 34 -31.90 -20.04 6.70
CA THR A 34 -30.84 -19.74 5.71
C THR A 34 -29.91 -18.62 6.15
N THR A 35 -30.41 -17.58 6.84
CA THR A 35 -29.56 -16.50 7.36
C THR A 35 -28.71 -16.93 8.55
N VAL A 36 -29.25 -17.75 9.45
CA VAL A 36 -28.51 -18.30 10.61
C VAL A 36 -27.42 -19.28 10.17
N ASP A 37 -27.67 -20.07 9.13
CA ASP A 37 -26.76 -21.08 8.58
C ASP A 37 -25.59 -20.50 7.78
N ILE A 38 -25.62 -19.20 7.43
CA ILE A 38 -24.48 -18.51 6.79
C ILE A 38 -23.22 -18.69 7.65
N VAL A 39 -23.36 -18.61 8.97
CA VAL A 39 -22.26 -18.79 9.92
C VAL A 39 -22.36 -20.14 10.59
N SER A 40 -21.63 -21.12 10.06
CA SER A 40 -21.53 -22.46 10.64
C SER A 40 -20.68 -22.47 11.93
N ASP A 41 -20.85 -23.52 12.73
CA ASP A 41 -20.01 -23.77 13.91
C ASP A 41 -18.53 -23.99 13.55
N ASP A 42 -18.24 -24.41 12.31
CA ASP A 42 -16.88 -24.51 11.80
C ASP A 42 -16.23 -23.14 11.62
N HIS A 43 -17.00 -22.14 11.16
CA HIS A 43 -16.53 -20.75 11.06
C HIS A 43 -16.24 -20.17 12.45
N ILE A 44 -17.13 -20.44 13.43
CA ILE A 44 -16.95 -20.02 14.82
C ILE A 44 -15.68 -20.64 15.41
N ARG A 45 -15.47 -21.94 15.23
CA ARG A 45 -14.26 -22.63 15.70
C ARG A 45 -12.99 -22.09 15.04
N ALA A 46 -13.01 -21.86 13.72
CA ALA A 46 -11.86 -21.33 12.99
C ALA A 46 -11.38 -19.98 13.54
N LEU A 47 -12.30 -19.09 13.91
CA LEU A 47 -11.96 -17.78 14.48
C LEU A 47 -11.54 -17.86 15.95
N GLN A 48 -12.13 -18.77 16.74
CA GLN A 48 -11.75 -18.97 18.14
C GLN A 48 -10.35 -19.56 18.29
N SER A 49 -10.02 -20.59 17.51
CA SER A 49 -8.73 -21.27 17.50
C SER A 49 -7.85 -20.84 16.32
N ALA A 50 -7.88 -19.56 15.97
CA ALA A 50 -7.13 -19.02 14.85
C ALA A 50 -5.61 -19.17 15.07
N ASN A 51 -4.98 -20.08 14.32
CA ASN A 51 -3.53 -20.14 14.21
C ASN A 51 -3.09 -19.26 13.02
N LEU A 52 -2.55 -18.09 13.31
CA LEU A 52 -2.16 -17.12 12.27
C LEU A 52 -0.77 -17.39 11.68
N SER A 53 -0.09 -18.46 12.09
CA SER A 53 1.20 -18.88 11.52
C SER A 53 1.06 -19.95 10.44
N ASP A 54 -0.09 -20.59 10.33
CA ASP A 54 -0.37 -21.63 9.33
C ASP A 54 -1.23 -21.08 8.16
N PRO A 55 -0.75 -21.16 6.90
CA PRO A 55 -1.50 -20.70 5.73
C PRO A 55 -2.90 -21.31 5.59
N ILE A 56 -3.09 -22.57 5.99
CA ILE A 56 -4.38 -23.26 5.89
C ILE A 56 -5.36 -22.66 6.90
N SER A 57 -4.91 -22.47 8.14
CA SER A 57 -5.67 -21.79 9.18
C SER A 57 -6.03 -20.35 8.80
N ILE A 58 -5.11 -19.58 8.19
CA ILE A 58 -5.41 -18.23 7.67
C ILE A 58 -6.54 -18.29 6.64
N SER A 59 -6.48 -19.22 5.69
CA SER A 59 -7.53 -19.38 4.66
C SER A 59 -8.91 -19.70 5.28
N ARG A 60 -8.95 -20.54 6.31
CA ARG A 60 -10.18 -20.82 7.07
C ARG A 60 -10.70 -19.59 7.80
N CYS A 61 -9.82 -18.79 8.40
CA CYS A 61 -10.18 -17.51 8.99
C CYS A 61 -10.75 -16.53 7.95
N CYS A 62 -10.17 -16.46 6.73
CA CYS A 62 -10.70 -15.65 5.64
C CYS A 62 -12.10 -16.12 5.20
N ALA A 63 -12.33 -17.43 5.13
CA ALA A 63 -13.66 -17.97 4.84
C ALA A 63 -14.69 -17.62 5.92
N ALA A 64 -14.31 -17.78 7.20
CA ALA A 64 -15.16 -17.43 8.33
C ALA A 64 -15.45 -15.92 8.40
N ALA A 65 -14.46 -15.07 8.12
CA ALA A 65 -14.60 -13.62 8.05
C ALA A 65 -15.58 -13.18 6.95
N ARG A 66 -15.50 -13.79 5.76
CA ARG A 66 -16.47 -13.55 4.68
C ARG A 66 -17.87 -14.01 5.04
N ALA A 67 -18.00 -15.14 5.72
CA ALA A 67 -19.30 -15.62 6.21
C ALA A 67 -19.91 -14.66 7.25
N LEU A 68 -19.10 -14.15 8.19
CA LEU A 68 -19.54 -13.11 9.14
C LEU A 68 -19.99 -11.83 8.42
N GLN A 69 -19.25 -11.41 7.41
CA GLN A 69 -19.62 -10.24 6.61
C GLN A 69 -20.94 -10.46 5.88
N ALA A 70 -21.13 -11.62 5.25
CA ALA A 70 -22.38 -11.99 4.58
C ALA A 70 -23.56 -12.04 5.57
N TYR A 71 -23.35 -12.56 6.78
CA TYR A 71 -24.35 -12.54 7.85
C TYR A 71 -24.73 -11.11 8.25
N SER A 72 -23.75 -10.21 8.40
CA SER A 72 -24.02 -8.81 8.74
C SER A 72 -24.69 -8.02 7.61
N ALA A 73 -24.46 -8.41 6.35
CA ALA A 73 -25.02 -7.77 5.17
C ALA A 73 -26.37 -8.36 4.73
N ALA A 74 -26.78 -9.49 5.30
CA ALA A 74 -28.05 -10.12 5.00
C ALA A 74 -29.20 -9.17 5.34
N LYS A 75 -30.08 -8.89 4.36
CA LYS A 75 -31.27 -8.07 4.56
C LYS A 75 -32.31 -8.88 5.31
N VAL A 76 -32.23 -8.89 6.63
CA VAL A 76 -33.19 -9.58 7.48
C VAL A 76 -34.41 -8.68 7.73
N ASN A 77 -35.60 -9.27 7.74
CA ASN A 77 -36.84 -8.54 8.04
C ASN A 77 -36.74 -7.82 9.42
N PRO A 78 -37.19 -6.55 9.54
CA PRO A 78 -37.19 -5.81 10.81
C PRO A 78 -37.77 -6.57 12.01
N SER A 79 -38.75 -7.46 11.79
CA SER A 79 -39.34 -8.29 12.85
C SER A 79 -38.37 -9.32 13.45
N VAL A 80 -37.39 -9.80 12.69
CA VAL A 80 -36.36 -10.73 13.19
C VAL A 80 -35.40 -10.03 14.15
N HIS A 81 -35.14 -8.74 13.94
CA HIS A 81 -34.35 -7.95 14.88
C HIS A 81 -35.00 -7.80 16.25
N LEU A 82 -36.30 -8.08 16.39
CA LEU A 82 -36.99 -8.11 17.69
C LEU A 82 -36.83 -9.46 18.42
N MET A 83 -36.39 -10.51 17.72
CA MET A 83 -36.18 -11.83 18.32
C MET A 83 -34.95 -11.83 19.24
N VAL A 84 -35.15 -12.24 20.49
CA VAL A 84 -34.07 -12.32 21.50
C VAL A 84 -32.94 -13.23 21.02
N SER A 85 -33.27 -14.41 20.49
CA SER A 85 -32.26 -15.38 20.01
C SER A 85 -31.40 -14.85 18.86
N TYR A 86 -31.97 -14.00 17.98
CA TYR A 86 -31.21 -13.37 16.91
C TYR A 86 -30.28 -12.27 17.44
N LYS A 87 -30.74 -11.48 18.42
CA LYS A 87 -29.90 -10.49 19.12
C LYS A 87 -28.74 -11.15 19.84
N GLU A 88 -29.00 -12.16 20.66
CA GLU A 88 -27.97 -12.90 21.41
C GLU A 88 -26.92 -13.54 20.48
N ARG A 89 -27.36 -14.15 19.37
CA ARG A 89 -26.44 -14.71 18.37
C ARG A 89 -25.57 -13.62 17.74
N THR A 90 -26.16 -12.49 17.37
CA THR A 90 -25.44 -11.37 16.77
C THR A 90 -24.43 -10.76 17.75
N GLU A 91 -24.79 -10.57 19.02
CA GLU A 91 -23.89 -10.12 20.08
C GLU A 91 -22.72 -11.08 20.29
N ARG A 92 -23.00 -12.39 20.33
CA ARG A 92 -21.95 -13.42 20.44
C ARG A 92 -20.98 -13.40 19.25
N LEU A 93 -21.49 -13.23 18.03
CA LEU A 93 -20.66 -13.13 16.83
C LEU A 93 -19.84 -11.84 16.82
N ASN A 94 -20.40 -10.73 17.28
CA ASN A 94 -19.67 -9.46 17.44
C ASN A 94 -18.55 -9.59 18.47
N HIS A 95 -18.81 -10.21 19.62
CA HIS A 95 -17.78 -10.45 20.64
C HIS A 95 -16.65 -11.36 20.11
N LEU A 96 -17.01 -12.43 19.40
CA LEU A 96 -16.03 -13.31 18.75
C LEU A 96 -15.20 -12.57 17.69
N THR A 97 -15.84 -11.69 16.93
CA THR A 97 -15.18 -10.82 15.94
C THR A 97 -14.16 -9.91 16.64
N ASP A 98 -14.53 -9.30 17.76
CA ASP A 98 -13.64 -8.45 18.56
C ASP A 98 -12.42 -9.21 19.08
N CYS A 99 -12.63 -10.37 19.71
CA CYS A 99 -11.52 -11.20 20.18
C CYS A 99 -10.59 -11.66 19.04
N PHE A 100 -11.15 -11.97 17.87
CA PHE A 100 -10.34 -12.33 16.71
C PHE A 100 -9.55 -11.13 16.16
N ILE A 101 -10.16 -9.95 16.08
CA ILE A 101 -9.49 -8.72 15.65
C ILE A 101 -8.33 -8.39 16.58
N GLU A 102 -8.49 -8.49 17.90
CA GLU A 102 -7.41 -8.28 18.87
C GLU A 102 -6.22 -9.23 18.62
N LYS A 103 -6.50 -10.53 18.43
CA LYS A 103 -5.46 -11.52 18.08
C LYS A 103 -4.77 -11.19 16.75
N LEU A 104 -5.54 -10.77 15.74
CA LEU A 104 -5.01 -10.39 14.44
C LEU A 104 -4.10 -9.16 14.55
N ILE A 105 -4.50 -8.13 15.30
CA ILE A 105 -3.66 -6.94 15.51
C ILE A 105 -2.35 -7.31 16.18
N ALA A 106 -2.41 -8.13 17.24
CA ALA A 106 -1.22 -8.55 17.97
C ALA A 106 -0.25 -9.32 17.05
N HIS A 107 -0.78 -10.27 16.26
CA HIS A 107 0.02 -11.05 15.32
C HIS A 107 0.61 -10.18 14.20
N MET A 108 -0.18 -9.32 13.58
CA MET A 108 0.29 -8.42 12.52
C MET A 108 1.35 -7.44 13.05
N SER A 109 1.16 -6.89 14.25
CA SER A 109 2.13 -6.01 14.89
C SER A 109 3.45 -6.73 15.18
N ALA A 110 3.38 -7.97 15.65
CA ALA A 110 4.56 -8.81 15.85
C ALA A 110 5.26 -9.12 14.51
N LEU A 111 4.51 -9.47 13.46
CA LEU A 111 5.07 -9.66 12.12
C LEU A 111 5.77 -8.40 11.60
N PHE A 112 5.15 -7.22 11.75
CA PHE A 112 5.77 -5.97 11.33
C PHE A 112 7.07 -5.66 12.08
N SER A 113 7.21 -6.10 13.34
CA SER A 113 8.42 -5.94 14.14
C SER A 113 9.48 -7.00 13.81
N ASN A 114 9.09 -8.28 13.75
CA ASN A 114 10.03 -9.38 13.51
C ASN A 114 10.64 -9.32 12.10
N LEU A 115 9.86 -8.86 11.12
CA LEU A 115 10.34 -8.64 9.76
C LEU A 115 11.33 -7.45 9.69
N ASN A 116 11.32 -6.53 10.66
CA ASN A 116 12.37 -5.51 10.78
C ASN A 116 13.70 -6.13 11.26
N ASP A 117 13.66 -7.07 12.21
CA ASP A 117 14.87 -7.66 12.81
C ASP A 117 15.57 -8.69 11.91
N LEU A 118 14.81 -9.45 11.10
CA LEU A 118 15.38 -10.34 10.07
C LEU A 118 16.18 -9.59 8.98
N THR A 119 16.04 -8.27 8.92
CA THR A 119 16.72 -7.40 7.94
C THR A 119 18.18 -7.14 8.30
N GLU A 120 18.65 -7.46 9.52
CA GLU A 120 19.99 -7.11 9.98
C GLU A 120 21.11 -8.05 9.46
N VAL A 121 20.80 -9.21 8.88
CA VAL A 121 21.77 -10.32 8.76
C VAL A 121 22.38 -10.54 7.35
N SER A 122 22.08 -9.73 6.33
CA SER A 122 22.59 -10.03 4.97
C SER A 122 23.30 -8.86 4.28
N ASP A 123 24.64 -8.89 4.37
CA ASP A 123 25.59 -8.14 3.54
C ASP A 123 25.55 -8.64 2.10
N TRP A 124 24.84 -7.95 1.20
CA TRP A 124 25.04 -8.17 -0.23
C TRP A 124 24.83 -6.85 -1.02
N HIS A 125 25.96 -6.22 -1.39
CA HIS A 125 26.20 -5.04 -2.25
C HIS A 125 26.10 -3.65 -1.60
N GLU A 126 27.20 -2.87 -1.65
CA GLU A 126 27.32 -1.50 -1.10
C GLU A 126 26.37 -0.48 -1.77
N ILE A 127 25.85 -0.76 -2.97
CA ILE A 127 25.03 0.16 -3.78
C ILE A 127 23.81 -0.57 -4.34
N ALA A 128 22.99 -1.15 -3.47
CA ALA A 128 21.68 -1.66 -3.84
C ALA A 128 20.69 -1.43 -2.70
N VAL A 129 19.47 -1.01 -3.04
CA VAL A 129 18.40 -0.94 -2.06
C VAL A 129 17.71 -2.32 -2.02
N ARG A 130 17.59 -2.91 -0.84
CA ARG A 130 17.12 -4.31 -0.71
C ARG A 130 15.70 -4.46 -1.24
N LYS A 131 15.46 -5.54 -1.99
CA LYS A 131 14.12 -5.89 -2.47
C LYS A 131 13.29 -6.44 -1.33
N GLN A 132 12.21 -5.75 -0.97
CA GLN A 132 11.35 -6.11 0.18
C GLN A 132 10.39 -7.29 -0.07
N SER A 133 10.79 -8.22 -0.95
CA SER A 133 9.94 -9.30 -1.47
C SER A 133 9.53 -10.31 -0.40
N GLU A 134 10.43 -10.64 0.53
CA GLU A 134 10.17 -11.59 1.62
C GLU A 134 9.09 -11.09 2.58
N ARG A 135 9.14 -9.80 2.93
CA ARG A 135 8.10 -9.16 3.74
C ARG A 135 6.75 -9.16 3.02
N PHE A 136 6.73 -8.82 1.74
CA PHE A 136 5.50 -8.86 0.96
C PHE A 136 4.90 -10.25 0.87
N HIS A 137 5.74 -11.29 0.73
CA HIS A 137 5.29 -12.68 0.74
C HIS A 137 4.68 -13.10 2.09
N ALA A 138 5.30 -12.71 3.21
CA ALA A 138 4.78 -13.02 4.55
C ALA A 138 3.45 -12.32 4.86
N LEU A 139 3.25 -11.10 4.35
CA LEU A 139 2.03 -10.31 4.59
C LEU A 139 0.89 -10.66 3.64
N ARG A 140 1.17 -11.16 2.42
CA ARG A 140 0.18 -11.42 1.38
C ARG A 140 -1.03 -12.27 1.83
N PRO A 141 -0.90 -13.34 2.63
CA PRO A 141 -2.04 -14.15 3.08
C PRO A 141 -3.07 -13.36 3.91
N PHE A 142 -2.65 -12.26 4.53
CA PHE A 142 -3.52 -11.41 5.37
C PHE A 142 -4.28 -10.34 4.57
N SER A 143 -4.06 -10.22 3.26
CA SER A 143 -4.72 -9.20 2.42
C SER A 143 -6.25 -9.27 2.55
N ASP A 144 -6.83 -10.46 2.40
CA ASP A 144 -8.29 -10.64 2.48
C ASP A 144 -8.84 -10.26 3.87
N LEU A 145 -8.08 -10.53 4.93
CA LEU A 145 -8.44 -10.13 6.30
C LEU A 145 -8.35 -8.62 6.49
N MET A 146 -7.40 -7.94 5.82
CA MET A 146 -7.32 -6.47 5.83
C MET A 146 -8.52 -5.84 5.11
N GLY A 147 -8.93 -6.39 3.96
CA GLY A 147 -10.15 -5.97 3.25
C GLY A 147 -11.40 -6.17 4.10
N TRP A 148 -11.52 -7.32 4.77
CA TRP A 148 -12.60 -7.57 5.73
C TRP A 148 -12.59 -6.56 6.89
N LEU A 149 -11.42 -6.34 7.52
CA LEU A 149 -11.26 -5.41 8.63
C LEU A 149 -11.63 -3.97 8.24
N LYS A 150 -11.28 -3.54 7.01
CA LYS A 150 -11.67 -2.23 6.46
C LYS A 150 -13.18 -2.03 6.50
N SER A 151 -13.96 -3.07 6.21
CA SER A 151 -15.43 -3.00 6.20
C SER A 151 -16.08 -3.12 7.59
N VAL A 152 -15.53 -3.95 8.47
CA VAL A 152 -16.14 -4.25 9.78
C VAL A 152 -15.72 -3.24 10.85
N ARG A 153 -14.43 -2.86 10.91
CA ARG A 153 -13.88 -1.93 11.90
C ARG A 153 -12.84 -0.98 11.26
N PRO A 154 -13.30 0.10 10.60
CA PRO A 154 -12.40 1.06 9.93
C PRO A 154 -11.35 1.70 10.84
N ALA A 155 -11.69 1.96 12.11
CA ALA A 155 -10.77 2.57 13.07
C ALA A 155 -9.54 1.70 13.34
N VAL A 156 -9.75 0.38 13.54
CA VAL A 156 -8.69 -0.58 13.80
C VAL A 156 -7.80 -0.76 12.56
N TYR A 157 -8.43 -0.82 11.38
CA TYR A 157 -7.73 -0.86 10.10
C TYR A 157 -6.76 0.32 9.95
N GLN A 158 -7.19 1.54 10.28
CA GLN A 158 -6.31 2.73 10.27
C GLN A 158 -5.16 2.61 11.28
N THR A 159 -5.41 2.09 12.48
CA THR A 159 -4.34 1.84 13.47
C THR A 159 -3.27 0.87 12.95
N LEU A 160 -3.68 -0.20 12.25
CA LEU A 160 -2.75 -1.15 11.65
C LEU A 160 -1.92 -0.53 10.52
N ILE A 161 -2.53 0.31 9.68
CA ILE A 161 -1.79 1.09 8.67
C ILE A 161 -0.74 1.96 9.34
N GLN A 162 -1.09 2.69 10.40
CA GLN A 162 -0.15 3.56 11.09
C GLN A 162 1.01 2.76 11.71
N ARG A 163 0.72 1.59 12.29
CA ARG A 163 1.77 0.69 12.82
C ARG A 163 2.70 0.20 11.72
N TYR A 164 2.13 -0.21 10.58
CA TYR A 164 2.89 -0.60 9.40
C TYR A 164 3.79 0.54 8.92
N VAL A 165 3.25 1.74 8.78
CA VAL A 165 3.98 2.93 8.32
C VAL A 165 5.13 3.23 9.26
N GLN A 166 4.90 3.22 10.56
CA GLN A 166 5.92 3.53 11.56
C GLN A 166 7.08 2.53 11.53
N ASN A 167 6.79 1.22 11.47
CA ASN A 167 7.83 0.21 11.44
C ASN A 167 8.60 0.23 10.10
N THR A 168 7.88 0.37 8.99
CA THR A 168 8.48 0.37 7.65
C THR A 168 9.32 1.63 7.40
N LYS A 169 8.90 2.78 7.94
CA LYS A 169 9.68 4.03 7.87
C LYS A 169 11.07 3.86 8.47
N LEU A 170 11.20 3.11 9.57
CA LEU A 170 12.50 2.87 10.21
C LEU A 170 13.41 2.00 9.33
N ILE A 171 12.85 0.99 8.66
CA ILE A 171 13.56 0.14 7.70
C ILE A 171 14.10 1.01 6.56
N TYR A 172 13.21 1.75 5.88
CA TYR A 172 13.62 2.59 4.76
C TYR A 172 14.60 3.69 5.16
N LYS A 173 14.45 4.27 6.35
CA LYS A 173 15.44 5.23 6.86
C LYS A 173 16.84 4.60 6.96
N LYS A 174 16.96 3.43 7.60
CA LYS A 174 18.26 2.72 7.74
C LYS A 174 18.82 2.29 6.38
N GLU A 175 17.98 1.77 5.50
CA GLU A 175 18.38 1.29 4.17
C GLU A 175 18.87 2.44 3.28
N PHE A 176 18.14 3.56 3.25
CA PHE A 176 18.59 4.72 2.47
C PHE A 176 19.84 5.35 3.07
N GLU A 177 19.98 5.42 4.39
CA GLU A 177 21.20 5.94 5.02
C GLU A 177 22.43 5.14 4.57
N ARG A 178 22.37 3.81 4.67
CA ARG A 178 23.43 2.91 4.18
C ARG A 178 23.68 3.07 2.67
N PHE A 179 22.61 3.11 1.86
CA PHE A 179 22.73 3.22 0.41
C PHE A 179 23.39 4.54 -0.02
N PHE A 180 22.96 5.67 0.55
CA PHE A 180 23.53 6.98 0.21
C PHE A 180 24.94 7.17 0.79
N GLU A 181 25.30 6.52 1.91
CA GLU A 181 26.68 6.44 2.36
C GLU A 181 27.59 5.74 1.33
N GLY A 182 27.16 4.60 0.79
CA GLY A 182 27.87 3.90 -0.28
C GLY A 182 28.02 4.74 -1.55
N VAL A 183 26.93 5.37 -1.98
CA VAL A 183 26.90 6.29 -3.14
C VAL A 183 27.84 7.49 -2.93
N ASN A 184 27.84 8.10 -1.74
CA ASN A 184 28.75 9.21 -1.42
C ASN A 184 30.21 8.76 -1.35
N GLY A 185 30.47 7.50 -0.95
CA GLY A 185 31.78 6.87 -1.02
C GLY A 185 32.28 6.78 -2.46
N GLU A 186 31.46 6.31 -3.39
CA GLU A 186 31.78 6.30 -4.82
C GLU A 186 31.98 7.70 -5.39
N LEU A 187 31.12 8.64 -5.02
CA LEU A 187 31.26 10.05 -5.41
C LEU A 187 32.63 10.61 -4.98
N SER A 188 33.07 10.26 -3.77
CA SER A 188 34.38 10.68 -3.23
C SER A 188 35.55 9.98 -3.95
N LYS A 189 35.41 8.71 -4.35
CA LYS A 189 36.41 7.99 -5.16
C LYS A 189 36.59 8.65 -6.54
N ILE A 190 35.50 9.08 -7.18
CA ILE A 190 35.56 9.81 -8.46
C ILE A 190 36.38 11.09 -8.31
N VAL A 191 36.19 11.82 -7.20
CA VAL A 191 36.94 13.06 -6.90
C VAL A 191 38.42 12.77 -6.62
N ASP A 192 38.72 11.75 -5.82
CA ASP A 192 40.10 11.42 -5.44
C ASP A 192 40.92 10.83 -6.59
N PHE A 193 40.27 10.09 -7.51
CA PHE A 193 40.91 9.59 -8.71
C PHE A 193 41.45 10.74 -9.58
N GLU A 194 40.69 11.83 -9.73
CA GLU A 194 41.14 13.01 -10.46
C GLU A 194 42.27 13.77 -9.77
N ARG A 195 42.22 13.88 -8.44
CA ARG A 195 43.31 14.50 -7.68
C ARG A 195 44.62 13.71 -7.80
N ARG A 196 44.57 12.39 -7.94
CA ARG A 196 45.76 11.54 -8.14
C ARG A 196 46.29 11.57 -9.57
N THR A 197 45.44 11.64 -10.59
CA THR A 197 45.87 11.76 -11.99
C THR A 197 46.49 13.13 -12.28
N THR A 198 45.99 14.20 -11.65
CA THR A 198 46.61 15.53 -11.71
C THR A 198 47.97 15.59 -10.99
N PHE A 199 48.15 14.86 -9.89
CA PHE A 199 49.46 14.80 -9.19
C PHE A 199 50.52 13.95 -9.91
N ARG A 200 50.14 12.83 -10.56
CA ARG A 200 51.08 11.97 -11.31
C ARG A 200 51.58 12.56 -12.63
N GLY A 201 50.92 13.60 -13.15
CA GLY A 201 51.35 14.34 -14.35
C GLY A 201 52.52 15.30 -14.13
N SER A 202 53.02 15.44 -12.89
CA SER A 202 54.01 16.48 -12.54
C SER A 202 55.48 16.03 -12.56
N GLU A 203 55.79 14.72 -12.72
CA GLU A 203 57.18 14.24 -12.54
C GLU A 203 57.95 13.85 -13.82
N THR A 204 57.38 13.97 -15.02
CA THR A 204 58.14 13.72 -16.27
C THR A 204 58.17 14.92 -17.21
N MET A 205 59.35 15.56 -17.19
CA MET A 205 60.02 16.29 -18.27
C MET A 205 59.62 17.75 -18.54
N LYS A 206 60.58 18.61 -18.18
CA LYS A 206 60.89 19.91 -18.77
C LYS A 206 60.87 19.85 -20.30
N SER A 207 60.03 20.65 -20.94
CA SER A 207 60.44 21.66 -21.94
C SER A 207 59.24 22.26 -22.65
N THR A 208 59.35 23.56 -22.90
CA THR A 208 58.58 24.36 -23.86
C THR A 208 57.31 25.01 -23.31
N ALA A 209 57.49 26.31 -23.05
CA ALA A 209 56.44 27.27 -22.77
C ALA A 209 55.39 27.30 -23.89
N GLU A 210 54.20 27.80 -23.53
CA GLU A 210 53.00 27.99 -24.37
C GLU A 210 52.02 26.81 -24.42
N LYS A 211 51.30 26.63 -23.29
CA LYS A 211 49.87 26.22 -23.20
C LYS A 211 49.47 26.05 -21.72
N SER A 212 49.45 27.14 -20.97
CA SER A 212 49.13 27.14 -19.53
C SER A 212 47.85 27.92 -19.22
N LEU A 213 46.71 27.59 -19.85
CA LEU A 213 45.44 28.23 -19.48
C LEU A 213 44.19 27.33 -19.38
N HIS A 214 44.23 26.03 -19.69
CA HIS A 214 43.05 25.17 -19.49
C HIS A 214 43.43 23.76 -19.05
N ALA A 215 43.89 23.63 -17.80
CA ALA A 215 43.81 22.37 -17.07
C ALA A 215 42.80 22.56 -15.93
N GLU A 216 41.54 22.85 -16.27
CA GLU A 216 40.45 22.61 -15.32
C GLU A 216 40.42 21.10 -15.07
N SER A 217 40.58 20.69 -13.81
CA SER A 217 40.29 19.32 -13.35
C SER A 217 38.83 19.04 -13.68
N LYS A 218 38.57 18.50 -14.87
CA LYS A 218 37.22 18.24 -15.36
C LYS A 218 36.75 16.88 -14.86
N VAL A 219 36.19 16.87 -13.65
CA VAL A 219 35.38 15.76 -13.12
C VAL A 219 34.52 15.23 -14.25
N ASP A 220 34.75 13.97 -14.65
CA ASP A 220 34.00 13.37 -15.76
C ASP A 220 32.51 13.41 -15.42
N SER A 221 31.81 14.40 -15.99
CA SER A 221 30.40 14.63 -15.73
C SER A 221 29.56 13.40 -16.12
N LYS A 222 30.08 12.53 -16.99
CA LYS A 222 29.44 11.25 -17.34
C LYS A 222 29.44 10.25 -16.19
N GLU A 223 30.48 10.22 -15.36
CA GLU A 223 30.56 9.30 -14.22
C GLU A 223 29.57 9.70 -13.12
N VAL A 224 29.46 11.01 -12.85
CA VAL A 224 28.47 11.53 -11.90
C VAL A 224 27.04 11.31 -12.41
N ILE A 225 26.79 11.47 -13.71
CA ILE A 225 25.48 11.14 -14.31
C ILE A 225 25.18 9.64 -14.17
N ARG A 226 26.15 8.75 -14.41
CA ARG A 226 25.95 7.31 -14.20
C ARG A 226 25.60 7.00 -12.75
N LEU A 227 26.25 7.66 -11.79
CA LEU A 227 25.93 7.49 -10.38
C LEU A 227 24.50 7.95 -10.05
N VAL A 228 24.06 9.09 -10.61
CA VAL A 228 22.66 9.55 -10.49
C VAL A 228 21.69 8.56 -11.14
N GLU A 229 22.04 7.97 -12.29
CA GLU A 229 21.24 6.92 -12.93
C GLU A 229 21.11 5.67 -12.07
N VAL A 230 22.20 5.24 -11.42
CA VAL A 230 22.18 4.12 -10.47
C VAL A 230 21.28 4.44 -9.28
N VAL A 231 21.38 5.63 -8.71
CA VAL A 231 20.51 6.06 -7.61
C VAL A 231 19.03 6.01 -8.00
N LEU A 232 18.68 6.56 -9.17
CA LEU A 232 17.30 6.52 -9.66
C LEU A 232 16.84 5.09 -10.01
N GLY A 233 17.74 4.28 -10.56
CA GLY A 233 17.50 2.89 -10.94
C GLY A 233 17.29 1.96 -9.75
N GLU A 234 17.89 2.24 -8.59
CA GLU A 234 17.70 1.46 -7.36
C GLU A 234 16.50 1.95 -6.54
N VAL A 235 16.35 3.27 -6.39
CA VAL A 235 15.26 3.86 -5.59
C VAL A 235 13.90 3.70 -6.28
N GLY A 236 13.85 3.84 -7.61
CA GLY A 236 12.60 3.77 -8.39
C GLY A 236 11.82 2.46 -8.18
N PRO A 237 12.42 1.29 -8.48
CA PRO A 237 11.76 -0.01 -8.31
C PRO A 237 11.32 -0.28 -6.88
N VAL A 238 12.07 0.20 -5.88
CA VAL A 238 11.71 0.04 -4.46
C VAL A 238 10.43 0.80 -4.13
N VAL A 239 10.38 2.08 -4.49
CA VAL A 239 9.18 2.93 -4.30
C VAL A 239 7.98 2.37 -5.06
N GLU A 240 8.17 1.92 -6.30
CA GLU A 240 7.09 1.31 -7.09
C GLU A 240 6.59 -0.01 -6.49
N SER A 241 7.49 -0.85 -6.00
CA SER A 241 7.12 -2.14 -5.41
C SER A 241 6.31 -1.95 -4.13
N GLU A 242 6.70 -0.99 -3.29
CA GLU A 242 5.98 -0.62 -2.07
C GLU A 242 4.62 0.01 -2.39
N GLN A 243 4.53 0.86 -3.42
CA GLN A 243 3.27 1.41 -3.91
C GLN A 243 2.31 0.30 -4.36
N LYS A 244 2.78 -0.62 -5.20
CA LYS A 244 1.98 -1.74 -5.70
C LYS A 244 1.53 -2.65 -4.57
N PHE A 245 2.40 -2.90 -3.59
CA PHE A 245 2.08 -3.68 -2.40
C PHE A 245 1.00 -2.99 -1.57
N CYS A 246 1.20 -1.73 -1.15
CA CYS A 246 0.25 -1.00 -0.31
C CYS A 246 -1.13 -0.90 -0.96
N THR A 247 -1.18 -0.63 -2.27
CA THR A 247 -2.45 -0.54 -3.03
C THR A 247 -3.24 -1.84 -2.97
N ARG A 248 -2.56 -2.99 -3.10
CA ARG A 248 -3.19 -4.32 -3.06
C ARG A 248 -3.52 -4.76 -1.65
N PHE A 249 -2.53 -4.75 -0.75
CA PHE A 249 -2.63 -5.28 0.60
C PHE A 249 -3.65 -4.53 1.47
N PHE A 250 -3.76 -3.21 1.31
CA PHE A 250 -4.71 -2.40 2.05
C PHE A 250 -6.05 -2.22 1.30
N HIS A 251 -6.25 -2.86 0.14
CA HIS A 251 -7.50 -2.76 -0.61
C HIS A 251 -7.92 -1.29 -0.88
N MET A 252 -6.96 -0.44 -1.25
CA MET A 252 -7.21 0.98 -1.51
C MET A 252 -8.09 1.19 -2.74
N ALA A 253 -8.00 0.27 -3.71
CA ALA A 253 -8.91 0.21 -4.86
C ALA A 253 -10.26 -0.45 -4.53
N GLY A 254 -10.47 -0.99 -3.32
CA GLY A 254 -11.73 -1.64 -2.95
C GLY A 254 -12.94 -0.69 -3.00
N ASP A 255 -12.71 0.61 -2.79
CA ASP A 255 -13.75 1.63 -2.87
C ASP A 255 -14.21 1.87 -4.33
N LEU A 256 -13.37 1.52 -5.32
CA LEU A 256 -13.70 1.60 -6.75
C LEU A 256 -14.84 0.66 -7.14
N LEU A 257 -14.85 -0.57 -6.59
CA LEU A 257 -15.89 -1.56 -6.87
C LEU A 257 -17.21 -1.21 -6.18
N VAL A 258 -17.16 -0.81 -4.91
CA VAL A 258 -18.36 -0.44 -4.13
C VAL A 258 -19.03 0.82 -4.71
N ALA A 259 -18.23 1.80 -5.17
CA ALA A 259 -18.75 2.99 -5.84
C ALA A 259 -19.38 2.68 -7.21
N LEU A 260 -18.87 1.68 -7.93
CA LEU A 260 -19.45 1.22 -9.21
C LEU A 260 -20.77 0.46 -9.01
N GLU A 261 -20.83 -0.41 -7.99
CA GLU A 261 -21.99 -1.25 -7.68
C GLU A 261 -23.19 -0.44 -7.16
N THR A 262 -22.95 0.65 -6.42
CA THR A 262 -24.03 1.46 -5.83
C THR A 262 -24.72 2.43 -6.80
N GLN A 263 -24.21 2.60 -8.03
CA GLN A 263 -24.71 3.63 -8.96
C GLN A 263 -24.91 3.16 -10.40
N SER A 264 -25.12 1.85 -10.62
CA SER A 264 -25.42 1.26 -11.94
C SER A 264 -26.79 1.69 -12.55
N THR A 265 -27.35 2.84 -12.17
CA THR A 265 -28.61 3.39 -12.70
C THR A 265 -28.50 4.76 -13.40
N SER A 266 -27.33 5.41 -13.47
CA SER A 266 -27.19 6.68 -14.22
C SER A 266 -26.21 6.57 -15.39
N SER A 267 -26.78 6.37 -16.57
CA SER A 267 -26.13 6.47 -17.87
C SER A 267 -25.59 7.88 -18.13
N GLY A 268 -24.29 8.04 -18.41
CA GLY A 268 -23.78 9.16 -19.20
C GLY A 268 -22.38 9.72 -18.89
N ASP A 269 -21.80 9.53 -17.70
CA ASP A 269 -20.61 10.32 -17.28
C ASP A 269 -19.50 9.49 -16.60
N SER A 270 -19.16 8.36 -17.19
CA SER A 270 -18.15 7.41 -16.68
C SER A 270 -16.71 7.96 -16.66
N GLY A 271 -16.40 8.98 -17.46
CA GLY A 271 -15.06 9.56 -17.59
C GLY A 271 -14.66 10.52 -16.46
N ILE A 272 -15.61 11.26 -15.88
CA ILE A 272 -15.36 12.25 -14.82
C ILE A 272 -15.32 11.56 -13.45
N MET A 273 -16.21 10.57 -13.24
CA MET A 273 -16.24 9.79 -12.00
C MET A 273 -14.98 8.92 -11.84
N GLY A 274 -14.53 8.26 -12.91
CA GLY A 274 -13.30 7.44 -12.89
C GLY A 274 -12.06 8.22 -12.45
N LYS A 275 -11.90 9.46 -12.96
CA LYS A 275 -10.80 10.35 -12.58
C LYS A 275 -10.85 10.80 -11.12
N ASN A 276 -12.05 11.00 -10.56
CA ASN A 276 -12.21 11.37 -9.16
C ASN A 276 -11.86 10.21 -8.21
N VAL A 277 -12.26 8.98 -8.55
CA VAL A 277 -11.93 7.81 -7.73
C VAL A 277 -10.45 7.43 -7.86
N GLU A 278 -9.88 7.52 -9.06
CA GLU A 278 -8.44 7.33 -9.29
C GLU A 278 -7.61 8.33 -8.49
N LYS A 279 -8.06 9.59 -8.44
CA LYS A 279 -7.45 10.63 -7.60
C LYS A 279 -7.53 10.28 -6.11
N GLN A 280 -8.68 9.80 -5.62
CA GLN A 280 -8.83 9.38 -4.22
C GLN A 280 -7.92 8.21 -3.85
N ILE A 281 -7.78 7.21 -4.73
CA ILE A 281 -6.85 6.10 -4.53
C ILE A 281 -5.41 6.65 -4.47
N THR A 282 -5.06 7.53 -5.40
CA THR A 282 -3.73 8.15 -5.44
C THR A 282 -3.44 8.97 -4.18
N ASP A 283 -4.44 9.69 -3.64
CA ASP A 283 -4.32 10.47 -2.41
C ASP A 283 -4.15 9.58 -1.17
N GLN A 284 -4.90 8.46 -1.08
CA GLN A 284 -4.73 7.47 -0.01
C GLN A 284 -3.34 6.80 -0.05
N VAL A 285 -2.88 6.43 -1.25
CA VAL A 285 -1.53 5.89 -1.46
C VAL A 285 -0.48 6.91 -1.05
N ARG A 286 -0.65 8.19 -1.42
CA ARG A 286 0.26 9.27 -1.04
C ARG A 286 0.32 9.47 0.47
N ALA A 287 -0.81 9.34 1.17
CA ALA A 287 -0.87 9.46 2.63
C ALA A 287 -0.06 8.37 3.35
N ILE A 288 -0.01 7.16 2.80
CA ILE A 288 0.81 6.06 3.34
C ILE A 288 2.27 6.17 2.94
N LEU A 289 2.57 6.45 1.66
CA LEU A 289 3.94 6.43 1.15
C LEU A 289 4.76 7.67 1.54
N SER A 290 4.13 8.83 1.74
CA SER A 290 4.88 10.06 2.07
C SER A 290 5.64 9.99 3.39
N PRO A 291 5.06 9.48 4.49
CA PRO A 291 5.81 9.25 5.72
C PRO A 291 6.91 8.19 5.59
N LEU A 292 6.73 7.19 4.70
CA LEU A 292 7.72 6.12 4.49
C LEU A 292 9.01 6.64 3.83
N PHE A 293 8.84 7.49 2.82
CA PHE A 293 9.93 8.02 1.99
C PHE A 293 10.34 9.44 2.37
N GLU A 294 9.96 9.93 3.55
CA GLU A 294 10.33 11.27 4.00
C GLU A 294 11.86 11.44 4.09
N SER A 295 12.56 10.45 4.65
CA SER A 295 14.03 10.44 4.78
C SER A 295 14.76 10.45 3.44
N LEU A 296 14.15 9.87 2.41
CA LEU A 296 14.71 9.80 1.07
C LEU A 296 14.92 11.21 0.48
N HIS A 297 14.01 12.14 0.77
CA HIS A 297 14.13 13.53 0.30
C HIS A 297 15.34 14.24 0.87
N ASP A 298 15.61 14.07 2.17
CA ASP A 298 16.78 14.66 2.82
C ASP A 298 18.08 14.08 2.25
N HIS A 299 18.08 12.79 1.92
CA HIS A 299 19.25 12.12 1.33
C HIS A 299 19.50 12.61 -0.11
N PHE A 300 18.45 12.79 -0.90
CA PHE A 300 18.55 13.43 -2.22
C PHE A 300 19.08 14.86 -2.13
N ASP A 301 18.58 15.70 -1.21
CA ASP A 301 19.08 17.07 -1.08
C ASP A 301 20.57 17.11 -0.71
N LYS A 302 21.01 16.24 0.21
CA LYS A 302 22.43 16.09 0.56
C LYS A 302 23.27 15.61 -0.62
N PHE A 303 22.84 14.55 -1.30
CA PHE A 303 23.55 13.96 -2.43
C PHE A 303 23.69 14.95 -3.59
N ILE A 304 22.61 15.65 -3.96
CA ILE A 304 22.64 16.65 -5.03
C ILE A 304 23.55 17.82 -4.66
N LYS A 305 23.52 18.29 -3.41
CA LYS A 305 24.47 19.32 -2.93
C LYS A 305 25.92 18.84 -3.05
N SER A 306 26.21 17.60 -2.65
CA SER A 306 27.55 17.01 -2.81
C SER A 306 27.97 16.95 -4.27
N CYS A 307 27.09 16.53 -5.19
CA CYS A 307 27.36 16.52 -6.63
C CYS A 307 27.63 17.93 -7.19
N CYS A 308 26.82 18.92 -6.81
CA CYS A 308 26.96 20.31 -7.28
C CYS A 308 28.19 21.03 -6.70
N GLN A 309 28.65 20.63 -5.50
CA GLN A 309 29.88 21.15 -4.90
C GLN A 309 31.15 20.68 -5.66
N LEU A 310 31.07 19.61 -6.45
CA LEU A 310 32.23 19.12 -7.21
C LEU A 310 32.60 20.07 -8.35
N GLN A 311 31.60 20.52 -9.10
CA GLN A 311 31.75 21.47 -10.19
C GLN A 311 30.50 22.32 -10.33
N GLN A 312 30.63 23.63 -10.16
CA GLN A 312 29.51 24.57 -10.27
C GLN A 312 28.73 24.52 -11.61
N PRO A 313 29.37 24.31 -12.78
CA PRO A 313 28.65 24.12 -14.05
C PRO A 313 27.84 22.81 -14.15
N PHE A 314 28.10 21.82 -13.28
CA PHE A 314 27.43 20.52 -13.33
C PHE A 314 25.94 20.61 -13.04
N VAL A 315 25.49 21.66 -12.34
CA VAL A 315 24.07 21.91 -12.05
C VAL A 315 23.24 21.97 -13.33
N PHE A 316 23.75 22.61 -14.40
CA PHE A 316 23.06 22.68 -15.69
C PHE A 316 23.01 21.32 -16.39
N VAL A 317 24.10 20.56 -16.35
CA VAL A 317 24.18 19.22 -16.94
C VAL A 317 23.17 18.29 -16.26
N LEU A 318 23.11 18.35 -14.93
CA LEU A 318 22.17 17.57 -14.13
C LEU A 318 20.71 17.97 -14.41
N PHE A 319 20.43 19.26 -14.55
CA PHE A 319 19.09 19.75 -14.89
C PHE A 319 18.64 19.28 -16.28
N VAL A 320 19.51 19.38 -17.30
CA VAL A 320 19.22 18.90 -18.66
C VAL A 320 19.01 17.38 -18.66
N PHE A 321 19.85 16.65 -17.94
CA PHE A 321 19.72 15.20 -17.79
C PHE A 321 18.37 14.79 -17.18
N LEU A 322 17.99 15.40 -16.04
CA LEU A 322 16.71 15.11 -15.39
C LEU A 322 15.52 15.54 -16.26
N SER A 323 15.63 16.69 -16.94
CA SER A 323 14.58 17.16 -17.86
C SER A 323 14.36 16.20 -19.03
N ASN A 324 15.44 15.59 -19.55
CA ASN A 324 15.36 14.57 -20.60
C ASN A 324 14.78 13.24 -20.08
N LYS A 325 14.94 12.92 -18.80
CA LYS A 325 14.35 11.72 -18.17
C LYS A 325 12.88 11.92 -17.78
N ALA A 326 12.41 13.17 -17.60
CA ALA A 326 11.04 13.46 -17.18
C ALA A 326 9.93 12.83 -18.06
N PRO A 327 10.02 12.82 -19.40
CA PRO A 327 9.01 12.18 -20.26
C PRO A 327 8.92 10.66 -20.05
N SER A 328 10.05 10.01 -19.71
CA SER A 328 10.07 8.56 -19.46
C SER A 328 9.39 8.16 -18.15
N LEU A 329 9.17 9.12 -17.25
CA LEU A 329 8.60 8.92 -15.92
C LEU A 329 7.25 9.64 -15.77
N GLN A 330 6.50 9.89 -16.86
CA GLN A 330 5.29 10.71 -16.83
C GLN A 330 4.02 10.03 -16.30
N ASP A 331 4.14 8.96 -15.51
CA ASP A 331 2.99 8.30 -14.91
C ASP A 331 2.44 9.12 -13.73
N ALA A 332 1.30 9.79 -13.93
CA ALA A 332 0.63 10.61 -12.91
C ALA A 332 0.10 9.78 -11.73
N SER A 333 -0.09 8.46 -11.92
CA SER A 333 -0.48 7.54 -10.85
C SER A 333 0.72 7.03 -10.04
N SER A 334 1.95 7.21 -10.54
CA SER A 334 3.17 6.78 -9.86
C SER A 334 3.62 7.79 -8.81
N TYR A 335 3.71 7.32 -7.56
CA TYR A 335 4.25 8.10 -6.45
C TYR A 335 5.70 8.49 -6.71
N PHE A 336 6.50 7.59 -7.29
CA PHE A 336 7.90 7.87 -7.62
C PHE A 336 8.01 9.04 -8.59
N SER A 337 7.27 9.00 -9.69
CA SER A 337 7.26 10.04 -10.71
C SER A 337 6.87 11.41 -10.18
N VAL A 338 5.76 11.48 -9.45
CA VAL A 338 5.19 12.76 -9.02
C VAL A 338 5.90 13.31 -7.78
N MET A 339 6.10 12.49 -6.76
CA MET A 339 6.54 12.95 -5.44
C MET A 339 8.06 12.83 -5.24
N VAL A 340 8.71 11.81 -5.79
CA VAL A 340 10.16 11.61 -5.61
C VAL A 340 10.93 12.34 -6.71
N PHE A 341 10.67 11.97 -7.97
CA PHE A 341 11.35 12.54 -9.13
C PHE A 341 10.97 14.01 -9.35
N GLY A 342 9.69 14.36 -9.27
CA GLY A 342 9.25 15.76 -9.35
C GLY A 342 9.93 16.68 -8.34
N ARG A 343 10.07 16.23 -7.08
CA ARG A 343 10.81 16.98 -6.04
C ARG A 343 12.30 17.06 -6.34
N LEU A 344 12.92 15.98 -6.83
CA LEU A 344 14.33 15.99 -7.23
C LEU A 344 14.62 17.03 -8.32
N VAL A 345 13.76 17.13 -9.33
CA VAL A 345 13.87 18.16 -10.38
C VAL A 345 13.77 19.56 -9.79
N VAL A 346 12.82 19.79 -8.86
CA VAL A 346 12.69 21.08 -8.16
C VAL A 346 13.94 21.40 -7.33
N LEU A 347 14.53 20.42 -6.65
CA LEU A 347 15.77 20.60 -5.88
C LEU A 347 16.93 21.02 -6.79
N VAL A 348 17.11 20.35 -7.93
CA VAL A 348 18.16 20.70 -8.90
C VAL A 348 17.90 22.07 -9.51
N LYS A 349 16.65 22.38 -9.87
CA LYS A 349 16.27 23.72 -10.35
C LYS A 349 16.62 24.81 -9.32
N ARG A 350 16.30 24.60 -8.04
CA ARG A 350 16.63 25.56 -6.97
C ARG A 350 18.14 25.79 -6.86
N GLN A 351 18.95 24.76 -7.05
CA GLN A 351 20.41 24.91 -7.09
C GLN A 351 20.88 25.66 -8.33
N MET A 352 20.20 25.50 -9.48
CA MET A 352 20.47 26.27 -10.69
C MET A 352 20.14 27.75 -10.49
N ASP A 353 18.97 28.03 -9.92
CA ASP A 353 18.51 29.38 -9.62
C ASP A 353 19.41 30.08 -8.58
N ALA A 354 20.07 29.33 -7.69
CA ALA A 354 21.04 29.87 -6.73
C ALA A 354 22.44 30.11 -7.34
N TYR A 355 22.73 29.49 -8.48
CA TYR A 355 23.99 29.66 -9.20
C TYR A 355 23.96 30.84 -10.18
N LEU A 356 22.80 31.07 -10.81
CA LEU A 356 22.51 32.23 -11.66
C LEU A 356 22.43 33.52 -10.83
#